data_AF-A0A7Z9Y302-F1
#
_entry.id   AF-A0A7Z9Y302-F1
#
_cell.length_a   1.000
_cell.length_b   1.000
_cell.length_c   1.000
_cell.angle_alpha   90.00
_cell.angle_beta   90.00
_cell.angle_gamma   90.00
#
_symmetry.space_group_name_H-M   'P 1'
#
loop_
_entity.id
_entity.type
_entity.pdbx_description
1 polymer ?
#
loop_
_entity_poly.entity_id
_entity_poly.type
_entity_poly.pdbx_seq_one_letter_code
_entity_poly.pdbx_strand_id
1 'polypeptide(L)'
;MTWLPGKILLAMMIEDIKMIKKINHVAIVVPELADAQKFWVEALGLELGGVEQVPAEGVEIAFLPVGDSEIELISPTEADNGVARYLAKRGPGMHHICLEVAEVLPAADTEAVDT
;
A
#
# COMPACT_ATOMS: atom_id res chain seq x y z
N MET A 1 -40.37 -16.19 21.36
CA MET A 1 -38.99 -15.88 21.78
C MET A 1 -38.09 -16.97 21.20
N THR A 2 -37.84 -16.91 19.89
CA THR A 2 -37.11 -17.95 19.15
C THR A 2 -35.69 -17.47 18.90
N TRP A 3 -34.77 -18.06 19.67
CA TRP A 3 -33.33 -17.93 19.57
C TRP A 3 -32.83 -18.69 18.33
N LEU A 4 -32.13 -18.00 17.41
CA LEU A 4 -31.55 -18.60 16.21
C LEU A 4 -30.03 -18.82 16.43
N PRO A 5 -29.56 -20.05 16.71
CA PRO A 5 -28.15 -20.34 16.98
C PRO A 5 -27.20 -20.02 15.81
N GLY A 6 -27.71 -19.91 14.58
CA GLY A 6 -26.88 -19.70 13.39
C GLY A 6 -26.30 -18.28 13.23
N LYS A 7 -26.93 -17.25 13.80
CA LYS A 7 -26.46 -15.86 13.62
C LYS A 7 -25.19 -15.55 14.44
N ILE A 8 -25.01 -16.21 15.58
CA ILE A 8 -23.84 -16.01 16.44
C ILE A 8 -22.61 -16.72 15.84
N LEU A 9 -22.78 -17.93 15.29
CA LEU A 9 -21.68 -18.68 14.70
C LEU A 9 -21.12 -18.00 13.43
N LEU A 10 -21.99 -17.41 12.61
CA LEU A 10 -21.57 -16.65 11.43
C LEU A 10 -20.83 -15.36 11.80
N ALA A 11 -21.27 -14.64 12.85
CA ALA A 11 -20.57 -13.45 13.33
C ALA A 11 -19.17 -13.78 13.89
N MET A 12 -19.05 -14.87 14.66
CA MET A 12 -17.74 -15.34 15.17
C MET A 12 -16.81 -15.80 14.04
N MET A 13 -17.33 -16.47 13.00
CA MET A 13 -16.52 -16.84 11.82
C MET A 13 -16.11 -15.64 10.95
N ILE A 14 -16.88 -14.54 10.97
CA ILE A 14 -16.55 -13.30 10.25
C ILE A 14 -15.48 -12.48 11.00
N GLU A 15 -15.42 -12.57 12.33
CA GLU A 15 -14.40 -11.90 13.14
C GLU A 15 -12.98 -12.44 12.84
N ASP A 16 -12.84 -13.76 12.65
CA ASP A 16 -11.55 -14.39 12.33
C ASP A 16 -11.03 -14.06 10.91
N ILE A 17 -11.91 -13.74 9.96
CA ILE A 17 -11.55 -13.46 8.56
C ILE A 17 -11.01 -12.03 8.37
N LYS A 18 -11.23 -11.13 9.34
CA LYS A 18 -10.88 -9.70 9.24
C LYS A 18 -9.58 -9.28 9.92
N MET A 19 -8.74 -10.24 10.32
CA MET A 19 -7.54 -9.95 11.10
C MET A 19 -6.46 -9.23 10.27
N ILE A 20 -6.17 -7.97 10.65
CA ILE A 20 -4.97 -7.24 10.20
C ILE A 20 -3.75 -7.88 10.86
N LYS A 21 -2.73 -8.22 10.06
CA LYS A 21 -1.51 -8.87 10.53
C LYS A 21 -0.40 -7.86 10.83
N LYS A 22 -0.01 -7.09 9.83
CA LYS A 22 1.10 -6.13 9.91
C LYS A 22 0.96 -5.04 8.84
N ILE A 23 1.77 -4.01 8.96
CA ILE A 23 2.06 -3.14 7.81
C ILE A 23 2.84 -3.98 6.81
N ASN A 24 2.32 -4.08 5.59
CA ASN A 24 3.05 -4.68 4.48
C ASN A 24 4.11 -3.68 4.00
N HIS A 25 3.65 -2.50 3.55
CA HIS A 25 4.54 -1.42 3.13
C HIS A 25 3.98 -0.02 3.42
N VAL A 26 4.87 0.97 3.40
CA VAL A 26 4.54 2.39 3.33
C VAL A 26 5.00 2.90 1.96
N ALA A 27 4.05 3.39 1.16
CA ALA A 27 4.35 3.92 -0.15
C ALA A 27 4.62 5.42 -0.10
N ILE A 28 5.73 5.84 -0.68
CA ILE A 28 6.18 7.23 -0.75
C ILE A 28 6.38 7.59 -2.22
N VAL A 29 5.60 8.56 -2.68
CA VAL A 29 5.75 9.08 -4.04
C VAL A 29 6.94 10.03 -4.10
N VAL A 30 7.80 9.81 -5.08
CA VAL A 30 9.00 10.61 -5.36
C VAL A 30 9.03 11.01 -6.83
N PRO A 31 9.73 12.10 -7.20
CA PRO A 31 9.78 12.53 -8.60
C PRO A 31 10.67 11.64 -9.47
N GLU A 32 11.72 11.08 -8.88
CA GLU A 32 12.75 10.30 -9.56
C GLU A 32 13.38 9.34 -8.54
N LEU A 33 13.49 8.05 -8.88
CA LEU A 33 14.01 7.05 -7.95
C LEU A 33 15.49 7.29 -7.65
N ALA A 34 16.27 7.65 -8.68
CA ALA A 34 17.71 7.86 -8.53
C ALA A 34 18.06 8.97 -7.52
N ASP A 35 17.26 10.04 -7.49
CA ASP A 35 17.46 11.12 -6.52
C ASP A 35 16.97 10.74 -5.12
N ALA A 36 15.85 10.02 -5.02
CA ALA A 36 15.33 9.55 -3.75
C ALA A 36 16.28 8.55 -3.05
N GLN A 37 16.90 7.64 -3.82
CA GLN A 37 17.84 6.65 -3.30
C GLN A 37 19.06 7.27 -2.61
N LYS A 38 19.50 8.47 -3.01
CA LYS A 38 20.58 9.19 -2.30
C LYS A 38 20.24 9.44 -0.83
N PHE A 39 18.99 9.74 -0.53
CA PHE A 39 18.56 9.93 0.85
C PHE A 39 18.32 8.58 1.54
N TRP A 40 17.46 7.74 0.95
CA TRP A 40 17.00 6.52 1.61
C TRP A 40 18.09 5.45 1.72
N VAL A 41 18.83 5.21 0.64
CA VAL A 41 19.89 4.20 0.59
C VAL A 41 21.21 4.78 1.11
N GLU A 42 21.70 5.87 0.52
CA GLU A 42 23.06 6.34 0.84
C GLU A 42 23.14 7.06 2.20
N ALA A 43 22.19 7.94 2.51
CA ALA A 43 22.24 8.72 3.75
C ALA A 43 21.70 7.98 4.97
N LEU A 44 20.60 7.22 4.82
CA LEU A 44 19.99 6.46 5.91
C LEU A 44 20.51 5.01 6.01
N GLY A 45 21.14 4.47 4.96
CA GLY A 45 21.72 3.14 4.96
C GLY A 45 20.72 1.99 4.75
N LEU A 46 19.55 2.26 4.17
CA LEU A 46 18.57 1.22 3.85
C LEU A 46 19.06 0.35 2.70
N GLU A 47 18.72 -0.94 2.73
CA GLU A 47 19.01 -1.86 1.64
C GLU A 47 18.06 -1.61 0.47
N LEU A 48 18.60 -1.56 -0.75
CA LEU A 48 17.81 -1.58 -1.98
C LEU A 48 17.51 -3.04 -2.34
N GLY A 49 16.29 -3.50 -2.06
CA GLY A 49 15.85 -4.86 -2.36
C GLY A 49 15.63 -5.12 -3.85
N GLY A 50 15.29 -4.08 -4.61
CA GLY A 50 15.12 -4.15 -6.06
C GLY A 50 14.38 -2.94 -6.62
N VAL A 51 14.30 -2.88 -7.95
CA VAL A 51 13.48 -1.92 -8.68
C VAL A 51 12.62 -2.68 -9.68
N GLU A 52 11.32 -2.40 -9.70
CA GLU A 52 10.37 -2.99 -10.64
C GLU A 52 9.65 -1.91 -11.43
N GLN A 53 9.48 -2.15 -12.72
CA GLN A 53 8.62 -1.35 -13.59
C GLN A 53 7.24 -1.98 -13.59
N VAL A 54 6.19 -1.17 -13.36
CA VAL A 54 4.80 -1.59 -13.39
C VAL A 54 4.06 -0.81 -14.50
N PRO A 55 4.20 -1.21 -15.78
CA PRO A 55 3.65 -0.45 -16.92
C PRO A 55 2.14 -0.31 -16.87
N ALA A 56 1.42 -1.28 -16.31
CA ALA A 56 -0.04 -1.23 -16.18
C ALA A 56 -0.52 -0.04 -15.34
N GLU A 57 0.31 0.41 -14.39
CA GLU A 57 0.02 1.54 -13.51
C GLU A 57 0.83 2.80 -13.89
N GLY A 58 1.72 2.72 -14.89
CA GLY A 58 2.58 3.81 -15.33
C GLY A 58 3.59 4.26 -14.26
N VAL A 59 4.12 3.33 -13.46
CA VAL A 59 5.06 3.64 -12.37
C VAL A 59 6.27 2.71 -12.38
N GLU A 60 7.31 3.15 -11.68
CA GLU A 60 8.42 2.32 -11.22
C GLU A 60 8.52 2.40 -9.69
N ILE A 61 8.92 1.29 -9.07
CA ILE A 61 8.93 1.13 -7.62
C ILE A 61 10.31 0.64 -7.19
N ALA A 62 10.94 1.33 -6.25
CA ALA A 62 12.10 0.83 -5.53
C ALA A 62 11.67 0.28 -4.16
N PHE A 63 12.04 -0.96 -3.90
CA PHE A 63 11.67 -1.72 -2.71
C PHE A 63 12.78 -1.61 -1.66
N LEU A 64 12.45 -1.11 -0.47
CA LEU A 64 13.40 -0.92 0.64
C LEU A 64 12.96 -1.71 1.88
N PRO A 65 13.42 -2.96 2.05
CA PRO A 65 13.04 -3.81 3.18
C PRO A 65 13.46 -3.21 4.53
N VAL A 66 12.54 -3.23 5.52
CA VAL A 66 12.78 -2.77 6.89
C VAL A 66 12.09 -3.71 7.88
N GLY A 67 12.86 -4.62 8.48
CA GLY A 67 12.31 -5.63 9.38
C GLY A 67 11.29 -6.51 8.65
N ASP A 68 10.05 -6.53 9.15
CA ASP A 68 8.96 -7.31 8.56
C ASP A 68 8.10 -6.52 7.55
N SER A 69 8.45 -5.26 7.29
CA SER A 69 7.72 -4.35 6.40
C SER A 69 8.65 -3.76 5.33
N GLU A 70 8.09 -2.92 4.46
CA GLU A 70 8.84 -2.25 3.41
C GLU A 70 8.52 -0.76 3.29
N ILE A 71 9.49 0.01 2.79
CA ILE A 71 9.23 1.33 2.20
C ILE A 71 9.30 1.18 0.68
N GLU A 72 8.20 1.52 0.01
CA GLU A 72 8.13 1.53 -1.45
C GLU A 72 8.27 2.97 -1.94
N LEU A 73 9.35 3.27 -2.65
CA LEU A 73 9.50 4.55 -3.34
C LEU A 73 8.86 4.42 -4.73
N ILE A 74 7.85 5.23 -5.01
CA ILE A 74 7.08 5.15 -6.25
C ILE A 74 7.34 6.40 -7.10
N SER A 75 7.84 6.21 -8.31
CA SER A 75 8.05 7.27 -9.29
C SER A 75 7.14 7.06 -10.51
N PRO A 76 6.47 8.10 -11.02
CA PRO A 76 5.69 7.98 -12.24
C PRO A 76 6.62 7.84 -13.46
N THR A 77 6.33 6.89 -14.34
CA THR A 77 7.06 6.72 -15.62
C THR A 77 6.33 7.35 -16.80
N GLU A 78 5.09 7.78 -16.59
CA GLU A 78 4.25 8.47 -17.57
C GLU A 78 3.70 9.79 -17.00
N ALA A 79 3.49 10.77 -17.88
CA ALA A 79 3.07 12.11 -17.47
C ALA A 79 1.59 12.22 -17.04
N ASP A 80 0.75 11.23 -17.37
CA ASP A 80 -0.70 11.27 -17.10
C ASP A 80 -1.22 9.99 -16.43
N ASN A 81 -0.65 9.65 -15.27
CA ASN A 81 -1.20 8.63 -14.39
C ASN A 81 -1.58 9.18 -13.00
N GLY A 82 -2.13 8.31 -12.14
CA GLY A 82 -2.55 8.70 -10.78
C GLY A 82 -1.41 9.28 -9.94
N VAL A 83 -0.22 8.69 -10.03
CA VAL A 83 0.97 9.11 -9.27
C VAL A 83 1.51 10.45 -9.76
N ALA A 84 1.57 10.69 -11.07
CA ALA A 84 1.97 11.97 -11.64
C ALA A 84 1.03 13.09 -11.19
N ARG A 85 -0.29 12.84 -11.20
CA ARG A 85 -1.28 13.81 -10.69
C ARG A 85 -1.16 14.04 -9.18
N TYR A 86 -0.87 13.00 -8.39
CA TYR A 86 -0.57 13.15 -6.97
C TYR A 86 0.64 14.06 -6.76
N LEU A 87 1.75 13.77 -7.43
CA LEU A 87 3.00 14.52 -7.33
C LEU A 87 2.81 16.00 -7.73
N ALA A 88 2.10 16.27 -8.83
CA ALA A 88 1.81 17.63 -9.26
C ALA A 88 0.95 18.42 -8.25
N LYS A 89 0.03 17.74 -7.56
CA LYS A 89 -0.90 18.37 -6.62
C LYS A 89 -0.33 18.51 -5.20
N ARG A 90 0.49 17.56 -4.75
CA ARG A 90 0.92 17.42 -3.34
C ARG A 90 2.43 17.54 -3.16
N GLY A 91 3.21 17.41 -4.23
CA GLY A 91 4.65 17.19 -4.13
C GLY A 91 4.99 15.76 -3.69
N PRO A 92 6.28 15.45 -3.53
CA PRO A 92 6.72 14.16 -3.04
C PRO A 92 6.31 13.94 -1.57
N GLY A 93 5.99 12.70 -1.21
CA GLY A 93 5.61 12.36 0.17
C GLY A 93 4.85 11.05 0.30
N MET A 94 4.49 10.71 1.54
CA MET A 94 3.72 9.52 1.87
C MET A 94 2.39 9.50 1.12
N HIS A 95 2.13 8.44 0.37
CA HIS A 95 0.92 8.28 -0.43
C HIS A 95 -0.08 7.35 0.24
N HIS A 96 0.36 6.18 0.70
CA HIS A 96 -0.52 5.23 1.37
C HIS A 96 0.26 4.26 2.27
N ILE A 97 -0.48 3.52 3.10
CA ILE A 97 0.02 2.40 3.89
C ILE A 97 -0.77 1.17 3.45
N CYS A 98 -0.08 0.10 3.11
CA CYS A 98 -0.69 -1.19 2.82
C CYS A 98 -0.64 -2.08 4.06
N LEU A 99 -1.79 -2.67 4.41
CA LEU A 99 -1.92 -3.57 5.55
C LEU A 99 -2.10 -4.99 5.04
N GLU A 100 -1.27 -5.91 5.54
CA GLU A 100 -1.46 -7.33 5.27
C GLU A 100 -2.62 -7.88 6.10
N VAL A 101 -3.48 -8.67 5.46
CA VAL A 101 -4.63 -9.33 6.07
C VAL A 101 -4.53 -10.84 5.98
N ALA A 102 -5.29 -11.54 6.83
CA ALA A 102 -5.38 -13.00 6.78
C ALA A 102 -6.00 -13.51 5.47
N GLU A 103 -7.06 -12.86 5.00
CA GLU A 103 -7.79 -13.21 3.79
C GLU A 103 -8.28 -11.94 3.10
N VAL A 104 -8.07 -11.84 1.78
CA VAL A 104 -8.68 -10.79 0.96
C VAL A 104 -10.08 -11.25 0.59
N LEU A 105 -11.08 -10.69 1.24
CA LEU A 105 -12.47 -10.89 0.85
C LEU A 105 -12.72 -10.30 -0.53
N PRO A 106 -13.60 -10.91 -1.36
CA PRO A 106 -14.07 -10.25 -2.58
C PRO A 106 -14.59 -8.87 -2.21
N ALA A 107 -14.26 -7.86 -3.03
CA ALA A 107 -14.59 -6.46 -2.77
C ALA A 107 -16.03 -6.38 -2.28
N ALA A 108 -16.21 -6.10 -0.99
CA ALA A 108 -17.52 -5.74 -0.50
C ALA A 108 -17.90 -4.49 -1.28
N ASP A 109 -19.09 -4.45 -1.85
CA ASP A 109 -19.72 -3.23 -2.34
C ASP A 109 -19.91 -2.30 -1.12
N THR A 110 -18.82 -1.73 -0.61
CA THR A 110 -18.87 -0.63 0.33
C THR A 110 -19.17 0.57 -0.55
N GLU A 111 -20.44 0.94 -0.61
CA GLU A 111 -20.83 2.27 -1.07
C GLU A 111 -19.87 3.26 -0.42
N ALA A 112 -19.09 3.94 -1.25
CA ALA A 112 -18.21 5.00 -0.80
C ALA A 112 -19.08 5.98 -0.01
N VAL A 113 -18.83 6.07 1.30
CA VAL A 113 -19.33 7.18 2.09
C VAL A 113 -18.49 8.38 1.66
N ASP A 114 -18.97 9.03 0.60
CA ASP A 114 -18.50 10.32 0.14
C ASP A 114 -18.98 11.35 1.19
N THR A 115 -18.07 11.80 2.04
CA THR A 115 -18.26 12.93 2.96
C THR A 115 -17.20 13.99 2.71
#